data_AF-A0A1H0FHN7-F1
#
_entry.id   AF-A0A1H0FHN7-F1
#
_cell.length_a   1.000
_cell.length_b   1.000
_cell.length_c   1.000
_cell.angle_alpha   90.00
_cell.angle_beta   90.00
_cell.angle_gamma   90.00
#
_symmetry.space_group_name_H-M   'P 1'
#
loop_
_entity.id
_entity.type
_entity.pdbx_description
1 polymer ?
#
loop_
_entity_poly.entity_id
_entity_poly.type
_entity_poly.pdbx_seq_one_letter_code
_entity_poly.pdbx_strand_id
1 'polypeptide(L)'
;MLENLNELVKESTQEAIVNNSAIPNEQNEAAIQAASGSIFDSLKQQLSSGNIGGLVDAFKGGNVEGSAVVQDASSGFVDKLAGMGINLDSAKAIAASVIPGIVSKFINKTNDPNDSSFNIQDVLTKISGDDGKFQLSDLTDLFGGNKEGAPGEAKEGEGGIVDKLKGLFN
;
A
#
# COMPACT_ATOMS: atom_id res chain seq x y z
N MET A 1 6.67 -4.99 11.82
CA MET A 1 5.68 -4.55 10.81
C MET A 1 4.70 -5.66 10.50
N LEU A 2 5.10 -6.82 9.94
CA LEU A 2 4.16 -7.92 9.68
C LEU A 2 3.42 -8.39 10.94
N GLU A 3 4.08 -8.44 12.09
CA GLU A 3 3.42 -8.71 13.38
C GLU A 3 2.36 -7.64 13.73
N ASN A 4 2.69 -6.35 13.63
CA ASN A 4 1.71 -5.27 13.84
C ASN A 4 0.55 -5.35 12.84
N LEU A 5 0.82 -5.74 11.59
CA LEU A 5 -0.21 -5.95 10.58
C LEU A 5 -1.09 -7.16 10.92
N ASN A 6 -0.52 -8.25 11.43
CA ASN A 6 -1.28 -9.40 11.93
C ASN A 6 -2.21 -8.99 13.07
N GLU A 7 -1.74 -8.21 14.03
CA GLU A 7 -2.58 -7.70 15.12
C GLU A 7 -3.71 -6.81 14.57
N LEU A 8 -3.40 -5.91 13.64
CA LEU A 8 -4.41 -5.06 12.99
C LEU A 8 -5.48 -5.88 12.25
N VAL A 9 -5.06 -6.94 11.55
CA VAL A 9 -5.98 -7.87 10.87
C VAL A 9 -6.83 -8.59 11.90
N LYS A 10 -6.21 -9.20 12.91
CA LYS A 10 -6.89 -9.94 13.98
C LYS A 10 -7.98 -9.12 14.67
N GLU A 11 -7.69 -7.85 14.97
CA GLU A 11 -8.66 -6.90 15.51
C GLU A 11 -9.81 -6.57 14.55
N SER A 12 -9.57 -6.65 13.24
CA SER A 12 -10.51 -6.26 12.19
C SER A 12 -11.32 -7.41 11.60
N THR A 13 -10.95 -8.66 11.88
CA THR A 13 -11.53 -9.85 11.22
C THR A 13 -12.28 -10.79 12.14
N GLN A 14 -12.64 -10.34 13.34
CA GLN A 14 -13.33 -11.18 14.31
C GLN A 14 -14.64 -11.76 13.74
N GLU A 15 -15.44 -10.94 13.05
CA GLU A 15 -16.68 -11.42 12.41
C GLU A 15 -16.43 -12.20 11.11
N ALA A 16 -15.58 -11.66 10.24
CA ALA A 16 -15.39 -12.19 8.89
C ALA A 16 -14.49 -13.44 8.80
N ILE A 17 -13.66 -13.68 9.80
CA ILE A 17 -12.77 -14.85 9.89
C ILE A 17 -13.13 -15.72 11.09
N VAL A 18 -13.10 -15.18 12.32
CA VAL A 18 -13.22 -16.02 13.53
C VAL A 18 -14.63 -16.57 13.74
N ASN A 19 -15.66 -15.75 13.49
CA ASN A 19 -17.06 -16.16 13.61
C ASN A 19 -17.67 -16.65 12.28
N ASN A 20 -16.84 -16.90 11.27
CA ASN A 20 -17.30 -17.29 9.95
C ASN A 20 -17.27 -18.82 9.77
N SER A 21 -18.45 -19.42 9.57
CA SER A 21 -18.58 -20.87 9.40
C SER A 21 -17.90 -21.43 8.14
N ALA A 22 -17.55 -20.58 7.17
CA ALA A 22 -16.81 -20.99 5.98
C ALA A 22 -15.31 -21.23 6.27
N ILE A 23 -14.80 -20.75 7.41
CA ILE A 23 -13.40 -20.95 7.83
C ILE A 23 -13.40 -21.89 9.04
N PRO A 24 -12.74 -23.05 8.95
CA PRO A 24 -12.54 -23.91 10.11
C PRO A 24 -11.79 -23.15 11.20
N ASN A 25 -12.17 -23.35 12.47
CA ASN A 25 -11.57 -22.62 13.59
C ASN A 25 -10.05 -22.82 13.67
N GLU A 26 -9.57 -23.99 13.28
CA GLU A 26 -8.15 -24.35 13.21
C GLU A 26 -7.38 -23.55 12.14
N GLN A 27 -8.09 -22.98 11.16
CA GLN A 27 -7.52 -22.16 10.10
C GLN A 27 -7.62 -20.65 10.38
N ASN A 28 -8.27 -20.22 11.47
CA ASN A 28 -8.45 -18.79 11.77
C ASN A 28 -7.13 -18.02 11.81
N GLU A 29 -6.11 -18.56 12.48
CA GLU A 29 -4.78 -17.92 12.52
C GLU A 29 -4.11 -17.89 11.14
N ALA A 30 -4.24 -18.96 10.36
CA ALA A 30 -3.69 -19.04 9.01
C ALA A 30 -4.39 -18.04 8.07
N ALA A 31 -5.71 -17.87 8.18
CA ALA A 31 -6.49 -16.91 7.42
C ALA A 31 -6.12 -15.46 7.77
N ILE A 32 -5.90 -15.15 9.05
CA ILE A 32 -5.39 -13.85 9.51
C ILE A 32 -4.01 -13.57 8.89
N GLN A 33 -3.08 -14.54 8.96
CA GLN A 33 -1.75 -14.40 8.35
C GLN A 33 -1.81 -14.31 6.83
N ALA A 34 -2.76 -14.96 6.18
CA ALA A 34 -2.96 -14.86 4.75
C ALA A 34 -3.46 -13.46 4.35
N ALA A 35 -4.36 -12.85 5.12
CA ALA A 35 -4.82 -11.49 4.87
C ALA A 35 -3.66 -10.48 5.02
N SER A 36 -2.94 -10.53 6.14
CA SER A 36 -1.79 -9.64 6.38
C SER A 36 -0.70 -9.81 5.31
N GLY A 37 -0.36 -11.06 4.99
CA GLY A 37 0.62 -11.38 3.97
C GLY A 37 0.20 -10.86 2.59
N SER A 38 -1.08 -10.99 2.23
CA SER A 38 -1.57 -10.53 0.92
C SER A 38 -1.54 -9.02 0.77
N ILE A 39 -1.81 -8.28 1.86
CA ILE A 39 -1.66 -6.83 1.89
C ILE A 39 -0.18 -6.45 1.71
N PHE A 40 0.72 -7.12 2.43
CA PHE A 40 2.15 -6.86 2.29
C PHE A 40 2.68 -7.19 0.89
N ASP A 41 2.30 -8.35 0.35
CA ASP A 41 2.67 -8.81 -0.99
C ASP A 41 2.16 -7.84 -2.06
N SER A 42 0.93 -7.34 -1.91
CA SER A 42 0.35 -6.34 -2.80
C SER A 42 1.14 -5.03 -2.79
N LEU A 43 1.46 -4.50 -1.60
CA LEU A 43 2.29 -3.29 -1.48
C LEU A 43 3.65 -3.46 -2.18
N LYS A 44 4.27 -4.63 -2.00
CA LYS A 44 5.53 -4.99 -2.65
C LYS A 44 5.39 -5.12 -4.16
N GLN A 45 4.31 -5.70 -4.64
CA GLN A 45 4.00 -5.82 -6.07
C GLN A 45 3.79 -4.45 -6.72
N GLN A 46 3.03 -3.56 -6.07
CA GLN A 46 2.78 -2.21 -6.57
C GLN A 46 4.08 -1.39 -6.64
N LEU A 47 4.95 -1.51 -5.64
CA LEU A 47 6.27 -0.90 -5.68
C LEU A 47 7.15 -1.49 -6.80
N SER A 48 7.21 -2.82 -6.89
CA SER A 48 8.09 -3.52 -7.84
C SER A 48 7.64 -3.40 -9.30
N SER A 49 6.34 -3.19 -9.53
CA SER A 49 5.76 -2.93 -10.87
C SER A 49 5.94 -1.47 -11.32
N GLY A 50 6.45 -0.60 -10.45
CA GLY A 50 6.64 0.82 -10.74
C GLY A 50 5.38 1.68 -10.57
N ASN A 51 4.29 1.15 -9.99
CA ASN A 51 3.08 1.94 -9.70
C ASN A 51 3.22 2.76 -8.40
N ILE A 52 4.29 3.56 -8.33
CA ILE A 52 4.62 4.36 -7.14
C ILE A 52 3.59 5.47 -6.93
N GLY A 53 3.13 6.09 -8.01
CA GLY A 53 2.11 7.14 -7.95
C GLY A 53 0.81 6.65 -7.31
N GLY A 54 0.29 5.50 -7.74
CA GLY A 54 -0.92 4.92 -7.16
C GLY A 54 -0.74 4.51 -5.68
N LEU A 55 0.46 4.05 -5.31
CA LEU A 55 0.78 3.76 -3.91
C LEU A 55 0.77 5.05 -3.07
N VAL A 56 1.47 6.10 -3.52
CA VAL A 56 1.52 7.40 -2.86
C VAL A 56 0.12 7.99 -2.72
N ASP A 57 -0.70 7.94 -3.76
CA ASP A 57 -2.07 8.45 -3.75
C ASP A 57 -2.95 7.69 -2.74
N ALA A 58 -2.82 6.36 -2.67
CA ALA A 58 -3.51 5.56 -1.67
C ALA A 58 -3.10 5.99 -0.25
N PHE A 59 -1.79 6.12 0.00
CA PHE A 59 -1.29 6.55 1.31
C PHE A 59 -1.60 8.00 1.64
N LYS A 60 -1.75 8.91 0.67
CA LYS A 60 -2.15 10.31 0.94
C LYS A 60 -3.64 10.48 1.26
N GLY A 61 -4.40 9.39 1.34
CA GLY A 61 -5.84 9.42 1.63
C GLY A 61 -6.70 9.61 0.37
N GLY A 62 -6.21 9.20 -0.80
CA GLY A 62 -7.00 9.07 -2.01
C GLY A 62 -8.04 7.95 -1.94
N ASN A 63 -8.51 7.46 -3.09
CA ASN A 63 -9.47 6.37 -3.13
C ASN A 63 -8.81 5.01 -2.78
N VAL A 64 -8.77 4.68 -1.48
CA VAL A 64 -8.19 3.43 -0.98
C VAL A 64 -8.98 2.21 -1.46
N GLU A 65 -10.31 2.24 -1.41
CA GLU A 65 -11.17 1.09 -1.78
C GLU A 65 -11.00 0.69 -3.25
N GLY A 66 -10.81 1.68 -4.14
CA GLY A 66 -10.55 1.45 -5.56
C GLY A 66 -9.06 1.32 -5.93
N SER A 67 -8.16 1.29 -4.94
CA SER A 67 -6.72 1.25 -5.20
C SER A 67 -6.27 -0.12 -5.74
N ALA A 68 -5.23 -0.10 -6.57
CA ALA A 68 -4.59 -1.33 -7.05
C ALA A 68 -4.05 -2.18 -5.88
N VAL A 69 -3.71 -1.56 -4.75
CA VAL A 69 -3.31 -2.25 -3.52
C VAL A 69 -4.47 -3.12 -3.00
N VAL A 70 -5.67 -2.55 -2.85
CA VAL A 70 -6.82 -3.33 -2.37
C VAL A 70 -7.18 -4.45 -3.34
N GLN A 71 -7.12 -4.20 -4.64
CA GLN A 71 -7.42 -5.20 -5.67
C GLN A 71 -6.45 -6.39 -5.63
N ASP A 72 -5.14 -6.11 -5.64
CA ASP A 72 -4.11 -7.15 -5.60
C ASP A 72 -4.13 -7.91 -4.27
N ALA A 73 -4.30 -7.20 -3.14
CA ALA A 73 -4.39 -7.84 -1.83
C ALA A 73 -5.62 -8.73 -1.72
N SER A 74 -6.76 -8.31 -2.30
CA SER A 74 -7.97 -9.12 -2.35
C SER A 74 -7.75 -10.38 -3.19
N SER A 75 -7.14 -10.25 -4.38
CA SER A 75 -6.84 -11.42 -5.23
C SER A 75 -5.91 -12.40 -4.51
N GLY A 76 -4.79 -11.92 -3.97
CA GLY A 76 -3.84 -12.76 -3.26
C GLY A 76 -4.44 -13.44 -2.03
N PHE A 77 -5.35 -12.75 -1.32
CA PHE A 77 -6.02 -13.33 -0.18
C PHE A 77 -7.03 -14.42 -0.59
N VAL A 78 -7.80 -14.18 -1.65
CA VAL A 78 -8.69 -15.20 -2.24
C VAL A 78 -7.90 -16.45 -2.62
N ASP A 79 -6.75 -16.29 -3.27
CA ASP A 79 -5.90 -17.42 -3.68
C ASP A 79 -5.38 -18.20 -2.47
N LYS A 80 -4.96 -17.51 -1.41
CA LYS A 80 -4.49 -18.16 -0.17
C LYS A 80 -5.62 -18.90 0.55
N LEU A 81 -6.81 -18.31 0.67
CA LEU A 81 -7.97 -18.98 1.27
C LEU A 81 -8.39 -20.20 0.45
N ALA A 82 -8.40 -20.09 -0.89
CA ALA A 82 -8.67 -21.22 -1.76
C ALA A 82 -7.63 -22.35 -1.57
N GLY A 83 -6.35 -22.00 -1.40
CA GLY A 83 -5.28 -22.94 -1.06
C GLY A 83 -5.47 -23.65 0.29
N MET A 84 -6.23 -23.07 1.21
CA MET A 84 -6.61 -23.69 2.49
C MET A 84 -7.84 -24.61 2.37
N GLY A 85 -8.45 -24.70 1.19
CA GLY A 85 -9.65 -25.50 0.92
C GLY A 85 -10.96 -24.73 1.11
N ILE A 86 -10.92 -23.41 1.33
CA ILE A 86 -12.12 -22.57 1.41
C ILE A 86 -12.67 -22.39 0.00
N ASN A 87 -14.00 -22.51 -0.19
CA ASN A 87 -14.58 -22.39 -1.51
C ASN A 87 -14.39 -20.97 -2.08
N LEU A 88 -14.20 -20.88 -3.39
CA LEU A 88 -13.85 -19.63 -4.07
C LEU A 88 -14.85 -18.49 -3.83
N ASP A 89 -16.16 -18.79 -3.77
CA ASP A 89 -17.18 -17.76 -3.53
C ASP A 89 -17.13 -17.22 -2.10
N SER A 90 -16.95 -18.09 -1.09
CA SER A 90 -16.74 -17.64 0.29
C SER A 90 -15.44 -16.86 0.42
N ALA A 91 -14.35 -17.35 -0.19
CA ALA A 91 -13.06 -16.66 -0.18
C ALA A 91 -13.18 -15.22 -0.75
N LYS A 92 -13.88 -15.06 -1.88
CA LYS A 92 -14.17 -13.74 -2.48
C LYS A 92 -15.01 -12.86 -1.55
N ALA A 93 -16.06 -13.41 -0.96
CA ALA A 93 -16.91 -12.65 -0.03
C ALA A 93 -16.13 -12.18 1.22
N ILE A 94 -15.33 -13.07 1.79
CA ILE A 94 -14.46 -12.77 2.93
C ILE A 94 -13.46 -11.67 2.54
N ALA A 95 -12.73 -11.84 1.44
CA ALA A 95 -11.75 -10.85 1.00
C ALA A 95 -12.37 -9.47 0.77
N ALA A 96 -13.54 -9.40 0.11
CA ALA A 96 -14.27 -8.17 -0.12
C ALA A 96 -14.70 -7.46 1.18
N SER A 97 -15.05 -8.21 2.23
CA SER A 97 -15.41 -7.65 3.54
C SER A 97 -14.21 -7.23 4.40
N VAL A 98 -13.06 -7.87 4.19
CA VAL A 98 -11.91 -7.79 5.10
C VAL A 98 -10.86 -6.81 4.60
N ILE A 99 -10.41 -6.99 3.36
CA ILE A 99 -9.21 -6.32 2.84
C ILE A 99 -9.37 -4.79 2.77
N PRO A 100 -10.47 -4.23 2.22
CA PRO A 100 -10.62 -2.78 2.13
C PRO A 100 -10.53 -2.09 3.49
N GLY A 101 -11.18 -2.67 4.51
CA GLY A 101 -11.19 -2.14 5.87
C GLY A 101 -9.81 -2.17 6.53
N ILE A 102 -9.07 -3.27 6.37
CA ILE A 102 -7.71 -3.38 6.93
C ILE A 102 -6.75 -2.44 6.23
N VAL A 103 -6.75 -2.40 4.89
CA VAL A 103 -5.87 -1.50 4.13
C VAL A 103 -6.14 -0.04 4.50
N SER A 104 -7.41 0.33 4.64
CA SER A 104 -7.80 1.68 5.08
C SER A 104 -7.28 1.98 6.50
N LYS A 105 -7.46 1.08 7.46
CA LYS A 105 -6.92 1.24 8.82
C LYS A 105 -5.41 1.30 8.83
N PHE A 106 -4.74 0.47 8.03
CA PHE A 106 -3.29 0.42 7.93
C PHE A 106 -2.73 1.75 7.41
N ILE A 107 -3.31 2.29 6.33
CA ILE A 107 -2.94 3.60 5.79
C ILE A 107 -3.19 4.70 6.83
N ASN A 108 -4.37 4.71 7.45
CA ASN A 108 -4.71 5.70 8.47
C ASN A 108 -3.73 5.69 9.65
N LYS A 109 -3.39 4.50 10.17
CA LYS A 109 -2.39 4.36 11.24
C LYS A 109 -0.99 4.74 10.79
N THR A 110 -0.62 4.41 9.55
CA THR A 110 0.70 4.78 8.99
C THR A 110 0.90 6.30 8.87
N ASN A 111 -0.20 7.04 8.70
CA ASN A 111 -0.20 8.49 8.58
C ASN A 111 -0.48 9.22 9.89
N ASP A 112 -0.80 8.52 10.97
CA ASP A 112 -1.14 9.16 12.24
C ASP A 112 0.15 9.51 13.00
N PRO A 113 0.47 10.80 13.20
CA PRO A 113 1.67 11.21 13.93
C PRO A 113 1.66 10.80 15.42
N ASN A 114 0.51 10.37 15.95
CA ASN A 114 0.36 9.90 17.32
C ASN A 114 0.36 8.36 17.43
N ASP A 115 0.39 7.64 16.30
CA ASP A 115 0.40 6.18 16.27
C ASP A 115 1.72 5.65 15.68
N SER A 116 2.64 5.24 16.56
CA SER A 116 3.93 4.67 16.14
C SER A 116 3.86 3.19 15.76
N SER A 117 2.67 2.56 15.71
CA SER A 117 2.53 1.15 15.32
C SER A 117 2.90 0.91 13.85
N PHE A 118 2.71 1.92 13.00
CA PHE A 118 3.14 1.93 11.61
C PHE A 118 3.74 3.29 11.28
N ASN A 119 4.99 3.32 10.82
CA ASN A 119 5.62 4.53 10.31
C ASN A 119 5.83 4.37 8.80
N ILE A 120 5.53 5.43 8.03
CA ILE A 120 5.70 5.38 6.57
C ILE A 120 7.15 5.04 6.18
N GLN A 121 8.15 5.55 6.91
CA GLN A 121 9.55 5.23 6.66
C GLN A 121 9.86 3.74 6.86
N ASP A 122 9.37 3.15 7.94
CA ASP A 122 9.56 1.71 8.22
C ASP A 122 8.84 0.86 7.17
N VAL A 123 7.61 1.23 6.82
CA VAL A 123 6.81 0.55 5.81
C VAL A 123 7.53 0.57 4.47
N LEU A 124 7.97 1.74 4.02
CA LEU A 124 8.69 1.88 2.76
C LEU A 124 9.99 1.08 2.76
N THR A 125 10.79 1.15 3.82
CA THR A 125 12.04 0.38 3.96
C THR A 125 11.79 -1.13 3.89
N LYS A 126 10.70 -1.61 4.52
CA LYS A 126 10.34 -3.04 4.49
C LYS A 126 9.84 -3.50 3.12
N ILE A 127 9.17 -2.64 2.37
CA ILE A 127 8.62 -2.97 1.04
C ILE A 127 9.70 -2.85 -0.04
N SER A 128 10.54 -1.81 0.00
CA SER A 128 11.62 -1.58 -0.97
C SER A 128 12.71 -2.66 -0.92
N GLY A 129 12.83 -3.33 0.22
CA GLY A 129 13.84 -4.36 0.44
C GLY A 129 15.26 -3.80 0.43
N ASP A 130 16.22 -4.70 0.60
CA ASP A 130 17.67 -4.38 0.62
C ASP A 130 18.27 -4.26 -0.81
N ASP A 131 17.45 -4.49 -1.84
CA ASP A 131 17.88 -4.58 -3.24
C ASP A 131 18.26 -3.22 -3.87
N GLY A 132 18.16 -2.12 -3.12
CA GLY A 132 18.66 -0.79 -3.50
C GLY A 132 18.01 -0.15 -4.73
N LYS A 133 17.01 -0.79 -5.35
CA LYS A 133 16.33 -0.32 -6.56
C LYS A 133 15.54 0.97 -6.35
N PHE A 134 15.10 1.20 -5.12
CA PHE A 134 14.37 2.40 -4.72
C PHE A 134 15.11 3.00 -3.53
N GLN A 135 15.77 4.13 -3.74
CA GLN A 135 16.41 4.83 -2.63
C GLN A 135 15.32 5.46 -1.76
N LEU A 136 15.51 5.36 -0.44
CA LEU A 136 14.60 5.99 0.51
C LEU A 136 14.45 7.50 0.26
N SER A 137 15.50 8.15 -0.23
CA SER A 137 15.48 9.57 -0.65
C SER A 137 14.47 9.81 -1.77
N ASP A 138 14.49 9.00 -2.83
CA ASP A 138 13.58 9.15 -3.99
C ASP A 138 12.11 8.98 -3.56
N LEU A 139 11.85 8.05 -2.64
CA LEU A 139 10.52 7.86 -2.08
C LEU A 139 10.14 9.00 -1.12
N THR A 140 11.07 9.47 -0.31
CA THR A 140 10.83 10.57 0.63
C THR A 140 10.49 11.85 -0.12
N ASP A 141 11.11 12.10 -1.27
CA ASP A 141 10.77 13.25 -2.13
C ASP A 141 9.38 13.12 -2.76
N LEU A 142 9.00 11.90 -3.18
CA LEU A 142 7.66 11.56 -3.69
C LEU A 142 6.55 11.71 -2.64
N PHE A 143 6.79 11.21 -1.42
CA PHE A 143 5.85 11.30 -0.31
C PHE A 143 5.81 12.70 0.30
N GLY A 144 6.96 13.31 0.51
CA GLY A 144 7.15 14.66 1.08
C GLY A 144 6.70 15.80 0.17
N GLY A 145 6.46 15.51 -1.11
CA GLY A 145 5.80 16.45 -2.01
C GLY A 145 6.71 17.49 -2.64
N ASN A 146 7.93 17.10 -3.04
CA ASN A 146 8.64 17.91 -4.02
C ASN A 146 7.89 17.81 -5.36
N LYS A 147 7.11 18.85 -5.65
CA LYS A 147 6.46 19.11 -6.94
C LYS A 147 7.52 19.28 -8.04
N GLU A 148 8.03 18.20 -8.62
CA GLU A 148 8.68 18.26 -9.93
C GLU A 148 8.27 17.04 -10.76
N GLY A 149 7.14 17.17 -11.45
CA GLY A 149 6.63 16.11 -12.31
C GLY A 149 5.19 16.29 -12.80
N ALA A 150 4.71 17.52 -13.00
CA ALA A 150 3.51 17.77 -13.79
C ALA A 150 3.95 18.31 -15.17
N PRO A 151 3.63 17.65 -16.30
CA PRO A 151 3.86 18.23 -17.61
C PRO A 151 2.78 19.30 -17.82
N GLY A 152 3.18 20.56 -17.62
CA GLY A 152 2.37 21.72 -17.93
C GLY A 152 1.90 22.49 -16.71
N GLU A 153 2.74 23.40 -16.24
CA GLU A 153 2.35 24.74 -15.81
C GLU A 153 3.63 25.56 -15.64
N ALA A 154 3.81 26.54 -16.53
CA ALA A 154 4.95 27.44 -16.52
C ALA A 154 4.93 28.27 -15.23
N LYS A 155 5.89 28.00 -14.34
CA LYS A 155 6.28 28.97 -13.30
C LYS A 155 7.25 29.96 -13.93
N GLU A 156 6.75 31.16 -14.20
CA GLU A 156 7.57 32.36 -14.32
C GLU A 156 8.31 32.59 -13.00
N GLY A 157 9.64 32.64 -13.09
CA GLY A 157 10.52 32.82 -11.94
C GLY A 157 11.98 32.58 -12.30
N GLU A 158 12.52 33.47 -13.12
CA GLU A 158 13.96 33.78 -13.28
C GLU A 158 14.89 32.68 -13.81
N GLY A 159 14.94 32.59 -15.15
CA GLY A 159 15.98 31.87 -15.88
C GLY A 159 15.64 31.69 -17.35
N GLY A 160 15.01 32.69 -17.96
CA GLY A 160 14.45 32.58 -19.31
C GLY A 160 15.52 32.38 -20.37
N ILE A 161 15.19 31.62 -21.39
CA ILE A 161 15.86 31.43 -22.70
C ILE A 161 16.47 32.72 -23.33
N VAL A 162 15.98 33.90 -22.96
CA VAL A 162 16.55 35.21 -23.33
C VAL A 162 17.98 35.39 -22.79
N ASP A 163 18.28 34.81 -21.62
CA ASP A 163 19.61 34.87 -20.99
C ASP A 163 20.60 33.92 -21.68
N LYS A 164 20.13 32.76 -22.16
CA LYS A 164 20.94 31.87 -23.01
C LYS A 164 21.19 32.45 -24.40
N LEU A 165 20.28 33.27 -24.92
CA LEU A 165 20.47 33.95 -26.20
C LEU A 165 21.44 35.14 -26.09
N LYS A 166 21.48 35.83 -24.94
CA LYS A 166 22.46 36.90 -24.67
C LYS A 166 23.90 36.39 -24.57
N GLY A 167 24.11 35.17 -24.08
CA GLY A 167 25.44 34.55 -24.02
C GLY A 167 26.03 34.10 -25.36
N LEU A 168 25.26 34.17 -26.46
CA LEU A 168 25.71 33.74 -27.78
C LEU A 168 26.17 34.89 -28.69
N PHE A 169 25.92 36.14 -28.30
CA PHE A 169 26.29 37.34 -29.04
C PHE A 169 27.35 38.19 -28.32
N ASN A 170 28.04 37.61 -27.33
CA ASN A 170 29.12 38.26 -26.60
C ASN A 170 30.42 37.46 -26.71
#